data_AF-A0A3D0WQZ8-F1
#
_entry.id   AF-A0A3D0WQZ8-F1
#
_cell.length_a   1.000
_cell.length_b   1.000
_cell.length_c   1.000
_cell.angle_alpha   90.00
_cell.angle_beta   90.00
_cell.angle_gamma   90.00
#
_symmetry.space_group_name_H-M   'P 1'
#
loop_
_entity.id
_entity.type
_entity.pdbx_description
1 polymer ?
#
loop_
_entity_poly.entity_id
_entity_poly.type
_entity_poly.pdbx_seq_one_letter_code
_entity_poly.pdbx_strand_id
1 'polypeptide(L)'
;GKYRDGEFDKSPVSGRDLTLAIDINLQAYGEYLMQNKIGSIIMIEPKTGEILCMVAAPSYDPSILTGKNFSQNYLQLEQDPYKPLINRAVSGLYPPGSTFKPSQGLIFLEEGIITPDTRYSCFGGYPPLGGRPA
;
A
#
# COMPACT_ATOMS: atom_id res chain seq x y z
N GLY A 1 23.08 34.43 -7.09
CA GLY A 1 23.68 35.67 -7.63
C GLY A 1 22.66 36.77 -7.50
N LYS A 2 23.08 38.01 -7.29
CA LYS A 2 22.13 39.13 -7.13
C LYS A 2 21.36 39.32 -8.44
N TYR A 3 20.04 39.18 -8.43
CA TYR A 3 19.22 39.47 -9.61
C TYR A 3 18.97 40.98 -9.65
N ARG A 4 19.40 41.64 -10.73
CA ARG A 4 19.27 43.11 -10.90
C ARG A 4 19.79 43.91 -9.69
N ASP A 5 21.06 43.72 -9.34
CA ASP A 5 21.73 44.41 -8.22
C ASP A 5 21.07 44.27 -6.84
N GLY A 6 20.14 43.32 -6.68
CA GLY A 6 19.42 43.05 -5.44
C GLY A 6 18.12 43.83 -5.27
N GLU A 7 17.69 44.62 -6.26
CA GLU A 7 16.46 45.44 -6.20
C GLU A 7 15.20 44.57 -6.03
N PHE A 8 15.23 43.33 -6.53
CA PHE A 8 14.14 42.36 -6.44
C PHE A 8 14.52 41.08 -5.67
N ASP A 9 15.67 41.07 -5.00
CA ASP A 9 16.10 39.92 -4.20
C ASP A 9 15.24 39.83 -2.93
N LYS A 10 14.32 38.86 -2.90
CA LYS A 10 13.56 38.50 -1.69
C LYS A 10 14.27 37.38 -0.95
N SER A 11 14.37 37.49 0.38
CA SER A 11 14.84 36.40 1.22
C SER A 11 13.95 35.16 1.03
N PRO A 12 14.52 33.96 0.92
CA PRO A 12 13.73 32.74 0.84
C PRO A 12 12.94 32.54 2.12
N VAL A 13 11.68 32.10 1.98
CA VAL A 13 10.87 31.65 3.11
C VAL A 13 11.14 30.16 3.29
N SER A 14 11.52 29.76 4.51
CA SER A 14 11.76 28.35 4.80
C SER A 14 10.49 27.52 4.61
N GLY A 15 10.68 26.28 4.14
CA GLY A 15 9.63 25.27 4.14
C GLY A 15 9.14 24.98 5.56
N ARG A 16 7.94 24.40 5.68
CA ARG A 16 7.41 23.89 6.93
C ARG A 16 7.91 22.46 7.14
N ASP A 17 8.25 22.13 8.38
CA ASP A 17 8.56 20.76 8.76
C ASP A 17 7.28 19.92 8.79
N LEU A 18 7.40 18.66 8.39
CA LEU A 18 6.33 17.68 8.42
C LEU A 18 6.70 16.56 9.39
N THR A 19 5.80 16.27 10.32
CA THR A 19 5.91 15.11 11.21
C THR A 19 4.99 14.01 10.68
N LEU A 20 5.56 12.84 10.44
CA LEU A 20 4.84 11.65 9.98
C LEU A 20 4.60 10.71 11.17
N ALA A 21 3.56 9.88 11.06
CA ALA A 21 3.28 8.82 12.03
C ALA A 21 4.12 7.54 11.81
N ILE A 22 4.93 7.51 10.75
CA ILE A 22 5.78 6.36 10.42
C ILE A 22 6.79 6.11 11.54
N ASP A 23 6.78 4.90 12.08
CA ASP A 23 7.85 4.40 12.93
C ASP A 23 8.95 3.80 12.05
N ILE A 24 10.14 4.40 12.12
CA ILE A 24 11.26 4.00 11.26
C ILE A 24 11.73 2.56 11.52
N ASN A 25 11.59 2.05 12.74
CA ASN A 25 11.98 0.68 13.07
C ASN A 25 10.96 -0.31 12.48
N LEU A 26 9.67 0.00 12.55
CA LEU A 26 8.63 -0.82 11.92
C LEU A 26 8.73 -0.80 10.39
N GLN A 27 9.04 0.35 9.80
CA GLN A 27 9.31 0.47 8.37
C GLN A 27 10.49 -0.41 7.94
N ALA A 28 11.64 -0.26 8.61
CA ALA A 28 12.85 -1.03 8.30
C ALA A 28 12.63 -2.54 8.49
N TYR A 29 11.90 -2.94 9.53
CA TYR A 29 11.56 -4.34 9.75
C TYR A 29 10.62 -4.89 8.66
N GLY A 30 9.62 -4.11 8.23
CA GLY A 30 8.74 -4.48 7.12
C GLY A 30 9.49 -4.65 5.80
N GLU A 31 10.44 -3.76 5.50
CA GLU A 31 11.30 -3.87 4.32
C GLU A 31 12.20 -5.11 4.38
N TYR A 32 12.78 -5.41 5.55
CA TYR A 32 13.54 -6.64 5.78
C TYR A 32 12.70 -7.89 5.50
N LEU A 33 11.46 -7.95 5.99
CA LEU A 33 10.56 -9.09 5.76
C LEU A 33 10.15 -9.26 4.28
N MET A 34 10.20 -8.18 3.51
CA MET A 34 9.80 -8.15 2.10
C MET A 34 10.98 -8.33 1.12
N GLN A 35 12.19 -8.58 1.62
CA GLN A 35 13.33 -8.93 0.77
C GLN A 35 13.01 -10.15 -0.10
N ASN A 36 13.30 -10.03 -1.41
CA ASN A 36 13.00 -11.05 -2.43
C ASN A 36 11.51 -11.41 -2.57
N LYS A 37 10.61 -10.52 -2.15
CA LYS A 37 9.15 -10.68 -2.30
C LYS A 37 8.56 -9.52 -3.10
N ILE A 38 7.39 -9.78 -3.68
CA ILE A 38 6.60 -8.79 -4.41
C ILE A 38 5.30 -8.60 -3.65
N GLY A 39 4.97 -7.37 -3.27
CA GLY A 39 3.75 -7.08 -2.52
C GLY A 39 3.83 -5.78 -1.72
N SER A 40 3.03 -5.69 -0.68
CA SER A 40 3.03 -4.55 0.23
C SER A 40 2.69 -4.97 1.65
N ILE A 41 3.08 -4.13 2.61
CA ILE A 41 2.69 -4.21 4.02
C ILE A 41 2.19 -2.83 4.43
N ILE A 42 1.04 -2.78 5.10
CA ILE A 42 0.50 -1.57 5.71
C ILE A 42 0.21 -1.88 7.17
N MET A 43 0.73 -1.06 8.09
CA MET A 43 0.38 -1.09 9.50
C MET A 43 -0.33 0.19 9.85
N ILE A 44 -1.57 0.05 10.31
CA ILE A 44 -2.45 1.16 10.69
C ILE A 44 -2.79 1.03 12.18
N GLU A 45 -2.76 2.15 12.90
CA GLU A 45 -3.39 2.27 14.22
C GLU A 45 -4.89 2.49 14.01
N PRO A 46 -5.76 1.50 14.29
CA PRO A 46 -7.18 1.59 13.93
C PRO A 46 -7.93 2.71 14.63
N LYS A 47 -7.48 3.13 15.83
CA LYS A 47 -8.15 4.18 16.59
C LYS A 47 -7.91 5.57 16.03
N THR A 48 -6.71 5.84 15.51
CA THR A 48 -6.32 7.17 15.00
C THR A 48 -6.31 7.24 13.47
N GLY A 49 -6.21 6.09 12.80
CA GLY A 49 -6.01 6.00 11.35
C GLY A 49 -4.57 6.26 10.92
N GLU A 50 -3.64 6.42 11.87
CA GLU A 50 -2.24 6.68 11.58
C GLU A 50 -1.58 5.48 10.91
N ILE A 51 -0.78 5.76 9.88
CA ILE A 51 0.02 4.74 9.20
C ILE A 51 1.40 4.70 9.85
N LEU A 52 1.68 3.61 10.54
CA LEU A 52 2.94 3.39 11.26
C LEU A 52 4.02 2.80 10.34
N CYS A 53 3.61 2.08 9.30
CA CYS A 53 4.51 1.44 8.32
C CYS A 53 3.78 1.27 6.99
N MET A 54 4.48 1.57 5.88
CA MET A 54 3.98 1.42 4.51
C MET A 54 5.11 0.96 3.60
N VAL A 55 5.13 -0.34 3.30
CA VAL A 55 6.15 -0.98 2.47
C VAL A 55 5.55 -1.36 1.13
N ALA A 56 6.26 -1.04 0.05
CA ALA A 56 6.00 -1.56 -1.28
C ALA A 56 7.26 -2.27 -1.78
N ALA A 57 7.12 -3.52 -2.21
CA ALA A 57 8.23 -4.35 -2.64
C ALA A 57 8.02 -4.92 -4.05
N PRO A 58 9.08 -4.97 -4.88
CA PRO A 58 10.42 -4.46 -4.61
C PRO A 58 10.47 -2.93 -4.55
N SER A 59 11.37 -2.40 -3.73
CA SER A 59 11.66 -0.96 -3.60
C SER A 59 12.99 -0.63 -4.29
N TYR A 60 13.36 0.64 -4.33
CA TYR A 60 14.62 1.15 -4.86
C TYR A 60 15.20 2.22 -3.92
N ASP A 61 16.50 2.48 -4.00
CA ASP A 61 17.11 3.60 -3.28
C ASP A 61 16.71 4.93 -3.96
N PRO A 62 15.95 5.83 -3.29
CA PRO A 62 15.53 7.09 -3.90
C PRO A 62 16.69 7.99 -4.34
N SER A 63 17.87 7.83 -3.75
CA SER A 63 19.06 8.63 -4.08
C SER A 63 19.47 8.51 -5.56
N ILE A 64 19.18 7.36 -6.19
CA ILE A 64 19.53 7.10 -7.60
C ILE A 64 18.65 7.92 -8.57
N LEU A 65 17.50 8.41 -8.11
CA LEU A 65 16.63 9.30 -8.87
C LEU A 65 16.98 10.77 -8.64
N THR A 66 18.22 11.07 -8.26
CA THR A 66 18.71 12.44 -8.11
C THR A 66 19.96 12.67 -8.98
N GLY A 67 20.20 13.93 -9.35
CA GLY A 67 21.41 14.32 -10.06
C GLY A 67 21.47 13.91 -11.54
N LYS A 68 22.69 13.81 -12.07
CA LYS A 68 22.95 13.73 -13.52
C LYS A 68 22.53 12.41 -14.17
N ASN A 69 22.48 11.32 -13.41
CA ASN A 69 22.17 9.99 -13.93
C ASN A 69 20.68 9.64 -13.86
N PHE A 70 19.82 10.59 -13.47
CA PHE A 70 18.38 10.41 -13.32
C PHE A 70 17.75 9.64 -14.49
N SER A 71 17.97 10.09 -15.73
CA SER A 71 17.32 9.51 -16.91
C SER A 71 17.71 8.05 -17.15
N GLN A 72 18.97 7.69 -16.91
CA GLN A 72 19.46 6.32 -17.09
C GLN A 72 18.90 5.41 -16.00
N ASN A 73 18.95 5.85 -14.74
CA ASN A 73 18.45 5.07 -13.59
C ASN A 73 16.93 4.89 -13.65
N TYR A 74 16.19 5.94 -14.04
CA TYR A 74 14.75 5.86 -14.23
C TYR A 74 14.37 4.84 -15.31
N LEU A 75 15.06 4.86 -16.46
CA LEU A 75 14.81 3.90 -17.55
C LEU A 75 15.06 2.45 -17.10
N GLN A 76 16.10 2.21 -16.29
CA GLN A 76 16.38 0.90 -15.72
C GLN A 76 15.24 0.42 -14.80
N LEU A 77 14.77 1.27 -13.89
CA LEU A 77 13.66 0.94 -12.98
C LEU A 77 12.33 0.74 -13.72
N GLU A 78 12.10 1.46 -14.82
CA GLU A 78 10.90 1.31 -15.65
C GLU A 78 10.90 -0.02 -16.40
N GLN A 79 12.05 -0.40 -16.96
CA GLN A 79 12.25 -1.65 -17.70
C GLN A 79 12.28 -2.89 -16.80
N ASP A 80 12.49 -2.72 -15.49
CA ASP A 80 12.48 -3.81 -14.53
C ASP A 80 11.13 -4.57 -14.58
N PRO A 81 11.14 -5.91 -14.78
CA PRO A 81 9.93 -6.71 -14.87
C PRO A 81 9.12 -6.71 -13.57
N TYR A 82 9.77 -6.46 -12.44
CA TYR A 82 9.15 -6.39 -11.12
C TYR A 82 8.62 -5.00 -10.77
N LYS A 83 8.73 -4.01 -11.65
CA LYS A 83 8.06 -2.70 -11.53
C LYS A 83 8.24 -2.05 -10.14
N PRO A 84 9.48 -1.75 -9.71
CA PRO A 84 9.78 -1.14 -8.41
C PRO A 84 9.26 0.29 -8.28
N LEU A 85 8.97 0.98 -9.39
CA LEU A 85 8.37 2.33 -9.39
C LEU A 85 6.90 2.34 -8.92
N ILE A 86 6.23 1.18 -8.90
CA ILE A 86 4.82 1.10 -8.49
C ILE A 86 4.73 1.03 -6.96
N ASN A 87 4.11 2.03 -6.35
CA ASN A 87 3.67 1.94 -4.97
C ASN A 87 2.48 0.98 -4.86
N ARG A 88 2.77 -0.28 -4.51
CA ARG A 88 1.79 -1.35 -4.36
C ARG A 88 0.86 -1.18 -3.17
N ALA A 89 1.25 -0.40 -2.16
CA ALA A 89 0.41 -0.15 -0.99
C ALA A 89 -0.80 0.72 -1.34
N VAL A 90 -0.66 1.62 -2.31
CA VAL A 90 -1.72 2.58 -2.71
C VAL A 90 -2.32 2.25 -4.06
N SER A 91 -1.49 1.93 -5.06
CA SER A 91 -1.91 1.74 -6.45
C SER A 91 -2.02 0.28 -6.87
N GLY A 92 -1.75 -0.66 -5.95
CA GLY A 92 -1.85 -2.09 -6.20
C GLY A 92 -3.29 -2.56 -6.28
N LEU A 93 -3.72 -3.02 -7.46
CA LEU A 93 -5.05 -3.60 -7.65
C LEU A 93 -4.95 -5.13 -7.61
N TYR A 94 -5.50 -5.73 -6.56
CA TYR A 94 -5.53 -7.18 -6.36
C TYR A 94 -6.94 -7.63 -5.97
N PRO A 95 -7.40 -8.78 -6.47
CA PRO A 95 -8.61 -9.39 -5.93
C PRO A 95 -8.43 -9.65 -4.42
N PRO A 96 -9.31 -9.15 -3.53
CA PRO A 96 -9.13 -9.30 -2.08
C PRO A 96 -9.28 -10.75 -1.60
N GLY A 97 -9.93 -11.61 -2.40
CA GLY A 97 -10.17 -13.01 -2.07
C GLY A 97 -10.96 -13.15 -0.77
N SER A 98 -10.59 -14.14 0.05
CA SER A 98 -11.32 -14.44 1.30
C SER A 98 -11.26 -13.34 2.36
N THR A 99 -10.37 -12.34 2.23
CA THR A 99 -10.30 -11.21 3.16
C THR A 99 -11.55 -10.32 3.12
N PHE A 100 -12.34 -10.39 2.05
CA PHE A 100 -13.60 -9.67 1.90
C PHE A 100 -14.81 -10.37 2.56
N LYS A 101 -14.66 -11.63 3.00
CA LYS A 101 -15.77 -12.39 3.59
C LYS A 101 -16.32 -11.80 4.90
N PRO A 102 -15.51 -11.26 5.83
CA PRO A 102 -16.04 -10.70 7.08
C PRO A 102 -17.01 -9.54 6.85
N SER A 103 -16.75 -8.64 5.89
CA SER A 103 -17.66 -7.55 5.56
C SER A 103 -18.95 -8.06 4.92
N GLN A 104 -18.87 -9.04 4.02
CA GLN A 104 -20.06 -9.69 3.47
C GLN A 104 -20.91 -10.38 4.55
N GLY A 105 -20.26 -11.10 5.47
CA GLY A 105 -20.94 -11.74 6.59
C GLY A 105 -21.66 -10.74 7.49
N LEU A 106 -21.04 -9.59 7.76
CA LEU A 106 -21.68 -8.51 8.52
C LEU A 106 -22.92 -7.97 7.80
N ILE A 107 -22.84 -7.74 6.49
CA ILE A 107 -23.99 -7.31 5.69
C ILE A 107 -25.13 -8.33 5.76
N PHE A 108 -24.82 -9.63 5.67
CA PHE A 108 -25.86 -10.67 5.73
C PHE A 108 -26.54 -10.76 7.10
N LEU A 109 -25.80 -10.48 8.19
CA LEU A 109 -26.36 -10.39 9.53
C LEU A 109 -27.25 -9.15 9.67
N GLU A 110 -26.80 -8.00 9.17
CA GLU A 110 -27.53 -6.72 9.22
C GLU A 110 -28.85 -6.79 8.43
N GLU A 111 -28.81 -7.38 7.23
CA GLU A 111 -29.99 -7.58 6.37
C GLU A 111 -30.91 -8.73 6.85
N GLY A 112 -30.54 -9.42 7.95
CA GLY A 112 -31.32 -10.53 8.50
C GLY A 112 -31.37 -11.78 7.61
N ILE A 113 -30.46 -11.90 6.63
CA ILE A 113 -30.37 -13.06 5.72
C ILE A 113 -29.89 -14.30 6.49
N ILE A 114 -29.00 -14.09 7.46
CA ILE A 114 -28.48 -15.13 8.35
C ILE A 114 -28.50 -14.63 9.81
N THR A 115 -28.39 -15.57 10.74
CA THR A 115 -28.12 -15.32 12.16
C THR A 115 -26.78 -15.94 12.56
N PRO A 116 -26.20 -15.57 13.72
CA PRO A 116 -24.99 -16.22 14.23
C PRO A 116 -25.10 -17.75 14.38
N ASP A 117 -26.33 -18.27 14.53
CA ASP A 117 -26.62 -19.70 14.67
C ASP A 117 -26.95 -20.40 13.34
N THR A 118 -27.05 -19.64 12.23
CA THR A 118 -27.34 -20.22 10.92
C THR A 118 -26.20 -21.15 10.49
N ARG A 119 -26.55 -22.39 10.14
CA ARG A 119 -25.60 -23.42 9.71
C ARG A 119 -25.90 -23.84 8.29
N TYR A 120 -24.83 -23.97 7.51
CA TYR A 120 -24.86 -24.62 6.21
C TYR A 120 -23.99 -25.88 6.29
N SER A 121 -24.43 -26.94 5.61
CA SER A 121 -23.53 -28.04 5.32
C SER A 121 -22.43 -27.53 4.37
N CYS A 122 -21.28 -28.20 4.37
CA CYS A 122 -20.15 -27.85 3.50
C CYS A 122 -19.61 -29.13 2.90
N PHE A 123 -19.88 -29.36 1.62
CA PHE A 123 -19.40 -30.56 0.91
C PHE A 123 -18.16 -30.26 0.04
N GLY A 124 -17.43 -29.19 0.34
CA GLY A 124 -16.15 -28.87 -0.31
C GLY A 124 -16.24 -28.19 -1.68
N GLY A 125 -17.44 -27.81 -2.14
CA GLY A 125 -17.61 -27.07 -3.39
C GLY A 125 -19.08 -26.79 -3.72
N TYR A 126 -19.32 -25.87 -4.65
CA TYR A 126 -20.66 -25.62 -5.16
C TYR A 126 -21.00 -26.67 -6.23
N PRO A 127 -22.05 -27.49 -6.07
CA PRO A 127 -22.37 -28.54 -7.03
C PRO A 127 -22.83 -27.93 -8.37
N PRO A 128 -22.38 -28.47 -9.52
CA PRO A 128 -22.57 -27.86 -10.83
C PRO A 128 -24.03 -27.86 -11.36
N LEU A 129 -25.00 -28.41 -10.63
CA LEU A 129 -26.38 -28.59 -11.11
C LEU A 129 -27.41 -28.30 -10.01
N GLY A 130 -27.70 -27.01 -9.80
CA GLY A 130 -29.06 -26.54 -9.48
C GLY A 130 -29.76 -26.96 -8.19
N GLY A 131 -29.06 -27.30 -7.10
CA GLY A 131 -29.76 -27.82 -5.92
C GLY A 131 -29.09 -27.54 -4.59
N ARG A 132 -29.34 -26.32 -4.07
CA ARG A 132 -28.95 -25.81 -2.74
C ARG A 132 -27.44 -25.81 -2.48
N PRO A 133 -26.91 -24.88 -1.65
CA PRO A 133 -25.56 -25.05 -1.15
C PRO A 133 -25.52 -26.43 -0.50
N ALA A 134 -24.66 -27.27 -1.06
CA ALA A 134 -24.25 -28.45 -0.37
C ALA A 134 -23.58 -27.92 0.90
#